data_AF-X1IPE6-F1
#
_entry.id   AF-X1IPE6-F1
#
_cell.length_a   1.000
_cell.length_b   1.000
_cell.length_c   1.000
_cell.angle_alpha   90.00
_cell.angle_beta   90.00
_cell.angle_gamma   90.00
#
_symmetry.space_group_name_H-M   'P 1'
#
loop_
_entity.id
_entity.type
_entity.pdbx_description
1 polymer ?
#
loop_
_entity_poly.entity_id
_entity_poly.type
_entity_poly.pdbx_seq_one_letter_code
_entity_poly.pdbx_strand_id
1 'polypeptide(L)'
;YYIYRLVTLLLGNGRRGTLVGGFVGAWGSVFLAAIVCAIELAVSGASPIGVVLPAMAGFHALIGIGEGLITVAVLSLVLATRADLLQLQRI
;
A
#
# COMPACT_ATOMS: atom_id res chain seq x y z
N TYR A 1 2.64 0.73 6.59
CA TYR A 1 3.96 0.46 7.23
C TYR A 1 4.16 -0.98 7.67
N TYR A 2 3.29 -1.53 8.53
CA TYR A 2 3.46 -2.91 9.01
C TYR A 2 3.41 -3.98 7.92
N ILE A 3 2.55 -3.80 6.90
CA ILE A 3 2.51 -4.66 5.72
C ILE A 3 3.86 -4.68 4.98
N TYR A 4 4.42 -3.50 4.71
CA TYR A 4 5.76 -3.37 4.13
C TYR A 4 6.80 -4.13 4.97
N ARG A 5 6.84 -3.88 6.29
CA ARG A 5 7.78 -4.56 7.20
C ARG A 5 7.64 -6.06 7.15
N LEU A 6 6.41 -6.59 7.21
CA LEU A 6 6.15 -8.02 7.16
C LEU A 6 6.72 -8.63 5.88
N VAL A 7 6.49 -7.99 4.74
CA VAL A 7 7.01 -8.47 3.46
C VAL A 7 8.54 -8.39 3.41
N THR A 8 9.16 -7.31 3.89
CA THR A 8 10.64 -7.21 3.93
C THR A 8 11.27 -8.19 4.92
N LEU A 9 10.57 -8.55 6.01
CA LEU A 9 11.02 -9.58 6.95
C LEU A 9 11.02 -10.97 6.29
N LEU A 10 10.02 -11.27 5.46
CA LEU A 10 9.90 -12.56 4.77
C LEU A 10 10.81 -12.68 3.53
N LEU A 11 10.98 -11.60 2.77
CA LEU A 11 11.75 -11.60 1.52
C LEU A 11 13.19 -11.07 1.66
N GLY A 12 13.56 -10.60 2.87
CA GLY A 12 14.85 -10.00 3.18
C GLY A 12 14.95 -8.51 2.85
N ASN A 13 15.91 -7.82 3.48
CA ASN A 13 16.11 -6.37 3.36
C ASN A 13 16.85 -5.92 2.09
N GLY A 14 16.86 -6.74 1.04
CA GLY A 14 17.47 -6.41 -0.25
C GLY A 14 16.52 -5.70 -1.21
N ARG A 15 17.02 -5.31 -2.40
CA ARG A 15 16.24 -4.63 -3.45
C ARG A 15 14.89 -5.30 -3.74
N ARG A 16 14.84 -6.64 -3.81
CA ARG A 16 13.59 -7.38 -4.05
C ARG A 16 12.58 -7.17 -2.92
N GLY A 17 13.00 -7.29 -1.67
CA GLY A 17 12.13 -7.06 -0.52
C GLY A 17 11.62 -5.63 -0.44
N THR A 18 12.48 -4.63 -0.72
CA THR A 18 12.07 -3.23 -0.78
C THR A 18 11.00 -2.99 -1.85
N LEU A 19 11.17 -3.53 -3.06
CA LEU A 19 10.22 -3.30 -4.17
C LEU A 19 8.90 -4.05 -3.94
N VAL A 20 8.95 -5.34 -3.60
CA VAL A 20 7.75 -6.14 -3.36
C VAL A 20 7.02 -5.65 -2.10
N GLY A 21 7.77 -5.36 -1.04
CA GLY A 21 7.22 -4.78 0.19
C GLY A 21 6.61 -3.40 -0.06
N GLY A 22 7.23 -2.59 -0.91
CA GLY A 22 6.71 -1.28 -1.33
C GLY A 22 5.38 -1.42 -2.05
N PHE A 23 5.31 -2.30 -3.05
CA PHE A 23 4.09 -2.59 -3.81
C PHE A 23 2.95 -3.05 -2.89
N VAL A 24 3.19 -4.12 -2.13
CA VAL A 24 2.17 -4.74 -1.26
C VAL A 24 1.78 -3.78 -0.13
N GLY A 25 2.74 -3.01 0.39
CA GLY A 25 2.49 -1.99 1.40
C GLY A 25 1.61 -0.85 0.91
N ALA A 26 1.85 -0.33 -0.29
CA ALA A 26 1.05 0.73 -0.90
C ALA A 26 -0.34 0.23 -1.28
N TRP A 27 -0.43 -0.88 -2.01
CA TRP A 27 -1.69 -1.51 -2.41
C TRP A 27 -2.56 -1.81 -1.18
N GLY A 28 -1.99 -2.49 -0.18
CA GLY A 28 -2.69 -2.85 1.04
C GLY A 28 -3.13 -1.64 1.86
N SER A 29 -2.36 -0.55 1.86
CA SER A 29 -2.74 0.70 2.54
C SER A 29 -4.00 1.30 1.94
N VAL A 30 -4.07 1.43 0.61
CA VAL A 30 -5.21 2.00 -0.11
C VAL A 30 -6.45 1.12 0.06
N PHE A 31 -6.29 -0.19 -0.12
CA PHE A 31 -7.40 -1.12 -0.05
C PHE A 31 -8.01 -1.20 1.36
N LEU A 32 -7.19 -1.27 2.41
CA LEU A 32 -7.68 -1.27 3.79
C LEU A 32 -8.35 0.06 4.17
N ALA A 33 -7.78 1.19 3.77
CA ALA A 33 -8.39 2.50 4.00
C ALA A 33 -9.78 2.59 3.35
N ALA A 34 -9.93 2.07 2.13
CA ALA A 34 -11.22 2.04 1.44
C ALA A 34 -12.27 1.16 2.15
N ILE A 35 -11.87 0.01 2.69
CA ILE A 35 -12.76 -0.86 3.48
C ILE A 35 -13.21 -0.15 4.75
N VAL A 36 -12.29 0.46 5.50
CA VAL A 36 -12.62 1.17 6.74
C VAL A 36 -13.55 2.35 6.45
N CYS A 37 -13.26 3.13 5.41
CA CYS A 37 -14.14 4.22 4.96
C CYS A 37 -15.55 3.71 4.57
N ALA A 38 -15.64 2.57 3.88
CA ALA A 38 -16.94 1.98 3.54
C ALA A 38 -17.73 1.56 4.79
N ILE A 39 -17.05 1.05 5.82
CA ILE A 39 -17.67 0.71 7.11
C ILE A 39 -18.17 1.97 7.80
N GLU A 40 -17.38 3.04 7.84
CA GLU A 40 -17.79 4.34 8.42
C GLU A 40 -19.02 4.93 7.70
N LEU A 41 -19.07 4.84 6.36
CA LEU A 41 -20.22 5.27 5.56
C LEU A 41 -21.47 4.43 5.84
N ALA A 42 -21.32 3.13 6.04
CA ALA A 42 -22.44 2.27 6.41
C ALA A 42 -22.94 2.55 7.83
N VAL A 43 -22.04 2.72 8.80
CA VAL A 43 -22.38 3.01 10.20
C VAL A 43 -23.02 4.39 10.35
N SER A 44 -22.61 5.38 9.55
CA SER A 44 -23.23 6.71 9.55
C SER A 44 -24.64 6.75 8.93
N GLY A 45 -25.09 5.67 8.30
CA GLY A 45 -26.36 5.61 7.58
C GLY A 45 -26.35 6.30 6.21
N ALA A 46 -25.18 6.72 5.71
CA ALA A 46 -25.05 7.38 4.41
C ALA A 46 -25.31 6.44 3.22
N SER A 47 -24.92 5.16 3.34
CA SER A 47 -25.16 4.16 2.29
C SER A 47 -25.20 2.74 2.86
N PRO A 48 -26.08 1.84 2.40
CA PRO A 48 -26.10 0.45 2.85
C PRO A 48 -24.77 -0.27 2.57
N ILE A 49 -24.30 -1.09 3.52
CA ILE A 49 -23.02 -1.82 3.40
C ILE A 49 -22.94 -2.68 2.13
N GLY A 50 -24.06 -3.29 1.71
CA GLY A 50 -24.13 -4.10 0.49
C GLY A 50 -23.92 -3.33 -0.81
N VAL A 51 -23.97 -1.99 -0.77
CA VAL A 51 -23.70 -1.11 -1.92
C VAL A 51 -22.33 -0.46 -1.77
N VAL A 52 -22.06 0.18 -0.63
CA VAL A 52 -20.83 0.97 -0.45
C VAL A 52 -19.58 0.09 -0.37
N LEU A 53 -19.65 -1.08 0.28
CA LEU A 53 -18.48 -1.95 0.42
C LEU A 53 -17.96 -2.47 -0.93
N PRO A 54 -18.78 -3.11 -1.80
CA PRO A 54 -18.28 -3.57 -3.10
C PRO A 54 -17.86 -2.41 -4.02
N ALA A 55 -18.54 -1.26 -3.95
CA ALA A 55 -18.15 -0.08 -4.73
C ALA A 55 -16.78 0.45 -4.28
N MET A 56 -16.59 0.71 -3.00
CA MET A 56 -15.35 1.25 -2.46
C MET A 56 -14.20 0.24 -2.60
N ALA A 57 -14.39 -1.00 -2.15
CA ALA A 57 -13.34 -2.02 -2.22
C ALA A 57 -12.98 -2.37 -3.68
N GLY A 58 -13.96 -2.50 -4.58
CA GLY A 58 -13.72 -2.87 -5.97
C GLY A 58 -12.86 -1.85 -6.73
N PHE A 59 -13.25 -0.58 -6.72
CA PHE A 59 -12.47 0.47 -7.38
C PHE A 59 -11.11 0.68 -6.71
N HIS A 60 -11.03 0.63 -5.37
CA HIS A 60 -9.76 0.84 -4.68
C HIS A 60 -8.81 -0.35 -4.77
N ALA A 61 -9.30 -1.56 -5.04
CA ALA A 61 -8.44 -2.69 -5.40
C ALA A 61 -7.71 -2.42 -6.72
N LEU A 62 -8.38 -1.83 -7.72
CA LEU A 62 -7.77 -1.45 -9.00
C LEU A 62 -6.86 -0.23 -8.87
N ILE A 63 -7.33 0.84 -8.19
CA ILE A 63 -6.52 2.04 -7.93
C ILE A 63 -5.27 1.68 -7.13
N GLY A 64 -5.41 0.81 -6.13
CA GLY A 64 -4.30 0.34 -5.32
C GLY A 64 -3.20 -0.33 -6.16
N ILE A 65 -3.52 -0.96 -7.30
CA ILE A 65 -2.51 -1.53 -8.19
C ILE A 65 -1.68 -0.40 -8.81
N GLY A 66 -2.34 0.67 -9.26
CA GLY A 66 -1.68 1.87 -9.76
C GLY A 66 -0.75 2.49 -8.71
N GLU A 67 -1.24 2.67 -7.49
CA GLU A 67 -0.44 3.19 -6.36
C GLU A 67 0.75 2.29 -6.01
N GLY A 68 0.55 0.97 -6.07
CA GLY A 68 1.62 -0.01 -5.92
C GLY A 68 2.70 0.14 -6.99
N LEU A 69 2.31 0.27 -8.27
CA LEU A 69 3.25 0.47 -9.38
C LEU A 69 3.99 1.80 -9.29
N ILE A 70 3.30 2.89 -8.96
CA ILE A 70 3.90 4.21 -8.73
C ILE A 70 4.94 4.11 -7.61
N THR A 71 4.59 3.46 -6.50
CA THR A 71 5.51 3.25 -5.37
C THR A 71 6.75 2.47 -5.78
N VAL A 72 6.59 1.39 -6.55
CA VAL A 72 7.73 0.60 -7.08
C VAL A 72 8.60 1.43 -8.01
N ALA A 73 8.01 2.25 -8.88
CA ALA A 73 8.74 3.12 -9.79
C ALA A 73 9.58 4.16 -9.02
N VAL A 74 8.98 4.82 -8.03
CA VAL A 74 9.67 5.78 -7.16
C VAL A 74 10.80 5.09 -6.38
N LEU A 75 10.53 3.95 -5.74
CA LEU A 75 11.56 3.19 -5.01
C LEU A 75 12.70 2.73 -5.93
N SER A 76 12.38 2.32 -7.16
CA SER A 76 13.38 1.92 -8.15
C SER A 76 14.26 3.10 -8.58
N LEU A 77 13.66 4.28 -8.78
CA LEU A 77 14.39 5.51 -9.08
C LEU A 77 15.30 5.92 -7.93
N VAL A 78 14.81 5.89 -6.69
CA VAL A 78 15.60 6.20 -5.49
C VAL A 78 16.76 5.21 -5.36
N LEU A 79 16.53 3.91 -5.53
CA LEU A 79 17.60 2.90 -5.49
C LEU A 79 18.65 3.09 -6.59
N ALA A 80 18.24 3.59 -7.77
CA ALA A 80 19.16 3.84 -8.88
C ALA A 80 19.97 5.14 -8.74
N THR A 81 19.42 6.15 -8.08
CA THR A 81 20.02 7.50 -8.02
C THR A 81 20.63 7.86 -6.67
N ARG A 82 20.01 7.39 -5.57
CA ARG A 82 20.29 7.77 -4.18
C ARG A 82 19.95 6.63 -3.20
N ALA A 83 20.57 5.47 -3.40
CA ALA A 83 20.37 4.30 -2.53
C ALA A 83 20.70 4.56 -1.06
N ASP A 84 21.58 5.54 -0.80
CA ASP A 84 21.95 6.02 0.54
C ASP A 84 20.74 6.51 1.36
N LEU A 85 19.73 7.08 0.71
CA LEU A 85 18.52 7.58 1.37
C LEU A 85 17.69 6.49 2.05
N LEU A 86 17.76 5.26 1.53
CA LEU A 86 17.06 4.10 2.11
C LEU A 86 17.88 3.43 3.22
N GLN A 87 19.17 3.71 3.29
CA GLN A 87 20.10 3.19 4.30
C GLN A 87 20.33 4.16 5.46
N LEU A 88 19.71 5.34 5.43
CA LEU A 88 19.85 6.33 6.50
C LEU A 88 19.46 5.70 7.83
N GLN A 89 20.50 5.38 8.60
CA GLN A 89 20.40 4.83 9.94
C GLN A 89 19.73 5.90 10.80
N ARG A 90 18.52 5.62 11.30
CA ARG A 90 17.89 6.49 12.30
C ARG A 90 18.76 6.41 13.56
N ILE A 91 19.45 7.52 13.83
CA ILE A 91 20.11 7.84 15.10
C ILE A 91 19.06 7.82 16.20
#